data_AF-A0A7J0DMR5-F1
#
_entry.id   AF-A0A7J0DMR5-F1
#
_cell.length_a   1.000
_cell.length_b   1.000
_cell.length_c   1.000
_cell.angle_alpha   90.00
_cell.angle_beta   90.00
_cell.angle_gamma   90.00
#
_symmetry.space_group_name_H-M   'P 1'
#
loop_
_entity.id
_entity.type
_entity.pdbx_description
1 polymer ?
#
loop_
_entity_poly.entity_id
_entity_poly.type
_entity_poly.pdbx_seq_one_letter_code
_entity_poly.pdbx_strand_id
1 'polypeptide(L)'
;MDDEKRALEQKLIEIVNEISAISDFRNTVKKQYCNLARRLKLLTPMFEEIRDSKEQVPEESFKALSSLKEALESARDVLRFGSEGSRIYMVCAFDP
;
A
#
# COMPACT_ATOMS: atom_id res chain seq x y z
N MET A 1 16.31 15.17 -7.32
CA MET A 1 15.37 15.23 -6.18
C MET A 1 13.93 15.21 -6.65
N ASP A 2 13.51 16.05 -7.59
CA ASP A 2 12.11 16.05 -8.06
C ASP A 2 11.72 14.76 -8.82
N ASP A 3 12.63 14.16 -9.59
CA ASP A 3 12.38 12.86 -10.25
C ASP A 3 12.19 11.70 -9.26
N GLU A 4 12.92 11.74 -8.13
CA GLU A 4 12.83 10.73 -7.07
C GLU A 4 11.50 10.83 -6.30
N LYS A 5 11.00 12.07 -6.12
CA LYS A 5 9.67 12.34 -5.56
C LYS A 5 8.56 11.79 -6.44
N ARG A 6 8.62 12.08 -7.75
CA ARG A 6 7.67 11.56 -8.74
C ARG A 6 7.69 10.04 -8.82
N ALA A 7 8.88 9.43 -8.76
CA ALA A 7 9.01 7.98 -8.74
C ALA A 7 8.40 7.36 -7.47
N LEU A 8 8.56 7.99 -6.30
CA LEU A 8 7.93 7.56 -5.05
C LEU A 8 6.41 7.58 -5.15
N GLU A 9 5.83 8.69 -5.62
CA GLU A 9 4.39 8.87 -5.75
C GLU A 9 3.77 7.87 -6.73
N GLN A 10 4.42 7.69 -7.89
CA GLN A 10 4.01 6.69 -8.87
C GLN A 10 4.02 5.29 -8.28
N LYS A 11 5.06 4.95 -7.49
CA LYS A 11 5.17 3.65 -6.83
C LYS A 11 4.11 3.44 -5.75
N LEU A 12 3.72 4.49 -5.01
CA LEU A 12 2.60 4.43 -4.06
C LEU A 12 1.28 4.09 -4.77
N ILE A 13 1.00 4.73 -5.91
CA ILE A 13 -0.20 4.45 -6.72
C ILE A 13 -0.18 3.00 -7.23
N GLU A 14 0.96 2.53 -7.73
CA GLU A 14 1.14 1.15 -8.19
C GLU A 14 0.87 0.14 -7.09
N ILE A 15 1.48 0.30 -5.91
CA ILE A 15 1.28 -0.61 -4.78
C ILE A 15 -0.19 -0.63 -4.33
N VAL A 16 -0.86 0.53 -4.28
CA VAL A 16 -2.29 0.60 -3.93
C VAL A 16 -3.15 -0.16 -4.93
N ASN A 17 -2.84 -0.04 -6.23
CA ASN A 17 -3.53 -0.76 -7.29
C ASN A 17 -3.27 -2.26 -7.23
N GLU A 18 -2.01 -2.68 -7.02
CA GLU A 18 -1.61 -4.08 -6.81
C GLU A 18 -2.37 -4.68 -5.64
N ILE A 19 -2.33 -4.02 -4.47
CA ILE A 19 -3.06 -4.44 -3.28
C ILE A 19 -4.52 -4.61 -3.65
N SER A 20 -5.15 -3.58 -4.23
CA SER A 20 -6.58 -3.57 -4.57
C SER A 20 -7.02 -4.62 -5.61
N ALA A 21 -6.11 -5.08 -6.46
CA ALA A 21 -6.37 -6.08 -7.48
C ALA A 21 -6.41 -7.51 -6.89
N ILE A 22 -5.88 -7.73 -5.68
CA ILE A 22 -5.96 -9.04 -5.05
C ILE A 22 -7.44 -9.29 -4.69
N SER A 23 -8.03 -10.36 -5.22
CA SER A 23 -9.44 -10.73 -4.98
C SER A 23 -9.60 -12.05 -4.21
N ASP A 24 -8.55 -12.87 -4.18
CA ASP A 24 -8.58 -14.25 -3.70
C ASP A 24 -8.19 -14.39 -2.23
N PHE A 25 -8.91 -13.69 -1.36
CA PHE A 25 -8.74 -13.82 0.09
C PHE A 25 -9.68 -14.85 0.68
N ARG A 26 -9.18 -15.59 1.68
CA ARG A 26 -10.04 -16.40 2.55
C ARG A 26 -11.12 -15.52 3.18
N ASN A 27 -12.34 -16.06 3.26
CA ASN A 27 -13.53 -15.33 3.68
C ASN A 27 -13.38 -14.60 5.04
N THR A 28 -12.57 -15.16 5.95
CA THR A 28 -12.28 -14.61 7.28
C THR A 28 -11.56 -13.26 7.26
N VAL A 29 -10.65 -13.05 6.30
CA VAL A 29 -9.86 -11.80 6.18
C VAL A 29 -10.34 -10.90 5.04
N LYS A 30 -11.16 -11.44 4.12
CA LYS A 30 -11.69 -10.75 2.94
C LYS A 30 -12.37 -9.42 3.28
N LYS A 31 -13.15 -9.35 4.38
CA LYS A 31 -13.84 -8.11 4.78
C LYS A 31 -12.88 -7.01 5.20
N GLN A 32 -11.88 -7.33 6.03
CA GLN A 32 -10.88 -6.36 6.48
C GLN A 32 -10.01 -5.90 5.32
N TYR A 33 -9.64 -6.82 4.44
CA TYR A 33 -8.92 -6.51 3.22
C TYR A 33 -9.72 -5.60 2.27
N CYS A 34 -10.99 -5.92 1.97
CA CYS A 34 -11.80 -5.06 1.11
C CYS A 34 -12.00 -3.66 1.69
N ASN A 35 -12.05 -3.54 3.04
CA ASN A 35 -12.06 -2.24 3.70
C ASN A 35 -10.72 -1.49 3.53
N LEU A 36 -9.60 -2.18 3.68
CA LEU A 36 -8.27 -1.61 3.44
C LEU A 36 -8.12 -1.15 2.00
N ALA A 37 -8.38 -2.01 1.02
CA ALA A 37 -8.32 -1.67 -0.41
C ALA A 37 -9.19 -0.45 -0.74
N ARG A 38 -10.42 -0.40 -0.20
CA ARG A 38 -11.29 0.79 -0.36
C ARG A 38 -10.67 2.05 0.23
N ARG A 39 -10.09 1.99 1.44
CA ARG A 39 -9.42 3.14 2.06
C ARG A 39 -8.19 3.58 1.27
N LEU A 40 -7.39 2.63 0.79
CA LEU A 40 -6.19 2.93 -0.01
C LEU A 40 -6.54 3.57 -1.34
N LYS A 41 -7.60 3.12 -2.03
CA LYS A 41 -8.09 3.77 -3.25
C LYS A 41 -8.52 5.23 -3.04
N LEU A 42 -8.97 5.60 -1.83
CA LEU A 42 -9.29 6.99 -1.53
C LEU A 42 -8.03 7.88 -1.42
N LEU A 43 -6.85 7.28 -1.23
CA LEU A 43 -5.58 7.99 -1.21
C LEU A 43 -4.99 8.16 -2.62
N THR A 44 -5.43 7.40 -3.62
CA THR A 44 -4.95 7.51 -4.99
C THR A 44 -5.08 8.93 -5.57
N PRO A 45 -6.23 9.62 -5.46
CA PRO A 45 -6.37 10.99 -5.96
C PRO A 45 -5.42 11.96 -5.26
N MET A 46 -5.18 11.78 -3.96
CA MET A 46 -4.23 12.59 -3.21
C MET A 46 -2.80 12.40 -3.75
N PHE A 47 -2.38 11.17 -4.06
CA PHE A 47 -1.06 10.92 -4.64
C PHE A 47 -0.93 11.51 -6.05
N GLU A 48 -2.00 11.47 -6.85
CA GLU A 48 -2.04 12.09 -8.19
C GLU A 48 -1.94 13.62 -8.10
N GLU A 49 -2.65 14.26 -7.17
CA GLU A 49 -2.57 15.69 -6.93
C GLU A 49 -1.16 16.12 -6.51
N ILE A 50 -0.50 15.35 -5.64
CA ILE A 50 0.87 15.62 -5.21
C ILE A 50 1.85 15.51 -6.39
N ARG A 51 1.70 14.48 -7.24
CA ARG A 51 2.53 14.25 -8.42
C ARG A 51 2.37 15.32 -9.50
N ASP A 52 1.13 15.73 -9.72
CA ASP A 52 0.78 16.71 -10.74
C ASP A 52 1.00 18.15 -10.26
N SER A 53 1.14 18.35 -8.94
CA SER A 53 1.52 19.62 -8.35
C SER A 53 2.91 20.05 -8.81
N LYS A 54 3.04 21.36 -9.07
CA LYS A 54 4.33 22.02 -9.34
C LYS A 54 5.02 22.49 -8.05
N GLU A 55 4.33 22.41 -6.92
CA GLU A 55 4.89 22.79 -5.62
C GLU A 55 5.77 21.67 -5.07
N GLN A 56 6.88 22.06 -4.46
CA GLN A 56 7.76 21.11 -3.80
C GLN A 56 7.09 20.60 -2.53
N VAL A 57 6.88 19.27 -2.48
CA VAL A 57 6.46 18.59 -1.26
C VAL A 57 7.51 18.83 -0.16
N PRO A 58 7.11 19.31 1.03
CA PRO A 58 8.01 19.48 2.16
C PRO A 58 8.77 18.19 2.46
N GLU A 59 10.04 18.30 2.87
CA GLU A 59 10.89 17.13 3.12
C GLU A 59 10.30 16.17 4.17
N GLU A 60 9.66 16.71 5.21
CA GLU A 60 8.98 15.92 6.24
C GLU A 60 7.79 15.12 5.67
N SER A 61 7.01 15.74 4.79
CA SER A 61 5.92 15.05 4.09
C SER A 61 6.46 13.96 3.15
N PHE A 62 7.60 14.21 2.50
CA PHE A 62 8.27 13.22 1.66
C PHE A 62 8.79 12.01 2.46
N LYS A 63 9.35 12.23 3.66
CA LYS A 63 9.74 11.16 4.58
C LYS A 63 8.52 10.33 4.99
N ALA A 64 7.40 10.99 5.33
CA ALA A 64 6.17 10.30 5.69
C ALA A 64 5.62 9.45 4.52
N LEU A 65 5.66 9.95 3.28
CA LEU A 65 5.29 9.19 2.08
C LEU A 65 6.21 8.00 1.83
N SER A 66 7.51 8.15 2.09
CA SER A 66 8.48 7.06 2.01
C SER A 66 8.18 5.96 3.03
N SER A 67 7.92 6.32 4.29
CA SER A 67 7.52 5.35 5.32
C SER A 67 6.17 4.70 5.00
N LEU A 68 5.22 5.44 4.43
CA LEU A 68 3.95 4.88 3.97
C LEU A 68 4.18 3.86 2.86
N LYS A 69 5.08 4.15 1.89
CA LYS A 69 5.43 3.19 0.84
C LYS A 69 5.95 1.88 1.43
N GLU A 70 6.91 1.94 2.35
CA GLU A 70 7.48 0.74 2.97
C GLU A 70 6.41 -0.09 3.71
N ALA A 71 5.52 0.58 4.44
CA ALA A 71 4.40 -0.07 5.10
C ALA A 71 3.43 -0.74 4.10
N LEU A 72 3.16 -0.08 2.97
CA LEU A 72 2.30 -0.62 1.91
C LEU A 72 2.97 -1.78 1.16
N GLU A 73 4.28 -1.74 0.90
CA GLU A 73 5.04 -2.85 0.32
C GLU A 73 4.97 -4.09 1.24
N SER A 74 5.20 -3.89 2.54
CA SER A 74 5.07 -4.96 3.53
C SER A 74 3.65 -5.53 3.59
N ALA A 75 2.63 -4.65 3.61
CA ALA A 75 1.23 -5.08 3.58
C ALA A 75 0.91 -5.88 2.30
N ARG A 76 1.35 -5.42 1.13
CA ARG A 76 1.17 -6.12 -0.14
C ARG A 76 1.79 -7.51 -0.09
N ASP A 77 3.01 -7.64 0.39
CA ASP A 77 3.73 -8.92 0.39
C ASP A 77 3.05 -9.92 1.33
N VAL A 78 2.59 -9.49 2.51
CA VAL A 78 1.78 -10.31 3.42
C VAL A 78 0.45 -10.72 2.78
N LEU A 79 -0.21 -9.80 2.07
CA LEU A 79 -1.48 -10.09 1.39
C LEU A 79 -1.31 -11.07 0.23
N ARG A 80 -0.26 -10.91 -0.58
CA ARG A 80 0.07 -11.82 -1.68
C ARG A 80 0.36 -13.22 -1.13
N PHE A 81 1.21 -13.31 -0.10
CA PHE A 81 1.50 -14.57 0.59
C PHE A 81 0.24 -15.23 1.18
N GLY A 82 -0.66 -14.43 1.76
CA GLY A 82 -1.95 -14.89 2.28
C GLY A 82 -2.92 -15.38 1.20
N SER A 83 -2.87 -14.79 0.00
CA SER A 83 -3.67 -15.19 -1.17
C SER A 83 -3.11 -16.45 -1.88
N GLU A 84 -1.78 -16.62 -1.91
CA GLU A 84 -1.11 -17.75 -2.56
C GLU A 84 -1.09 -19.03 -1.69
N GLY A 85 -1.51 -18.92 -0.42
CA GLY A 85 -1.92 -20.08 0.38
C GLY A 85 -0.78 -20.90 0.96
N SER A 86 -0.08 -20.38 1.97
CA SER A 86 0.70 -21.21 2.90
C SER A 86 0.16 -21.10 4.33
N ARG A 87 -0.36 -22.23 4.85
CA ARG A 87 -1.01 -22.38 6.17
C ARG A 87 -0.07 -22.19 7.38
N ILE A 88 1.23 -21.99 7.16
CA ILE A 88 2.24 -22.17 8.21
C ILE A 88 2.53 -20.87 8.99
N TYR A 89 2.46 -19.68 8.37
CA TYR A 89 2.89 -18.44 9.04
C TYR A 89 1.79 -17.64 9.75
N MET A 90 0.51 -17.77 9.35
CA MET A 90 -0.59 -17.08 10.06
C MET A 90 -0.75 -17.54 11.53
N VAL A 91 -0.09 -18.64 11.92
CA VAL A 91 -0.03 -19.14 13.30
C VAL A 91 1.12 -18.49 14.10
N CYS A 92 2.19 -18.00 13.44
CA CYS A 92 3.37 -17.46 14.13
C CYS A 92 3.36 -15.93 14.30
N ALA A 93 2.55 -15.19 13.53
CA ALA A 93 2.49 -13.72 13.62
C ALA A 93 1.46 -13.20 14.66
N PHE A 94 0.84 -14.10 15.42
CA PHE A 94 -0.17 -13.80 16.43
C PHE A 94 0.25 -14.43 17.76
N ASP A 95 1.44 -14.09 18.26
CA ASP A 95 1.83 -14.35 19.64
C ASP A 95 1.53 -13.07 20.47
N PRO A 96 0.67 -13.15 21.51
CA PRO A 96 0.19 -12.00 22.30
C PRO A 96 1.21 -11.37 23.25
#